data_AF-A4BGC0-F1
#
_entry.id   AF-A4BGC0-F1
#
_cell.length_a   1.000
_cell.length_b   1.000
_cell.length_c   1.000
_cell.angle_alpha   90.00
_cell.angle_beta   90.00
_cell.angle_gamma   90.00
#
_symmetry.space_group_name_H-M   'P 1'
#
loop_
_entity.id
_entity.type
_entity.pdbx_description
1 polymer ?
#
loop_
_entity_poly.entity_id
_entity_poly.type
_entity_poly.pdbx_seq_one_letter_code
_entity_poly.pdbx_strand_id
1 'polypeptide(L)'
;MNARLLLVLCLLLPTWVAADPLDTLFVELGEATTAAQAEPIEQEIWSQWMTGPNEEATEALKRVVTNMNQGEWTLAMVRLNDLINENPTYTEAWNKRATLHYMLGNADESIADIEQTLKQEPRHFGAWSGLGLILERRGQLRAALTAHREVLKLYPTSPSSRQRVESLEAQLLEQSI
;
A
#
# COMPACT_ATOMS: atom_id res chain seq x y z
N MET A 1 -12.21 -26.43 62.79
CA MET A 1 -12.58 -25.11 62.25
C MET A 1 -12.17 -25.11 60.78
N ASN A 2 -13.16 -25.11 59.89
CA ASN A 2 -13.05 -25.62 58.51
C ASN A 2 -12.44 -24.58 57.55
N ALA A 3 -11.35 -24.93 56.87
CA ALA A 3 -10.85 -24.18 55.72
C ALA A 3 -11.58 -24.63 54.45
N ARG A 4 -12.44 -23.76 53.89
CA ARG A 4 -13.09 -23.96 52.60
C ARG A 4 -12.13 -23.56 51.48
N LEU A 5 -11.78 -24.52 50.63
CA LEU A 5 -11.05 -24.33 49.39
C LEU A 5 -12.00 -23.72 48.35
N LEU A 6 -11.75 -22.48 47.89
CA LEU A 6 -12.44 -21.88 46.75
C LEU A 6 -11.58 -22.06 45.50
N LEU A 7 -11.97 -23.00 44.65
CA LEU A 7 -11.44 -23.18 43.30
C LEU A 7 -12.11 -22.15 42.39
N VAL A 8 -11.38 -21.09 42.02
CA VAL A 8 -11.81 -20.17 40.97
C VAL A 8 -11.40 -20.76 39.63
N LEU A 9 -12.37 -21.35 38.93
CA LEU A 9 -12.23 -21.84 37.57
C LEU A 9 -12.32 -20.63 36.61
N CYS A 10 -11.18 -20.04 36.25
CA CYS A 10 -11.11 -19.05 35.18
C CYS A 10 -11.33 -19.74 33.83
N LEU A 11 -12.55 -19.60 33.28
CA LEU A 11 -12.85 -19.97 31.90
C LEU A 11 -12.24 -18.90 30.97
N LEU A 12 -11.12 -19.23 30.34
CA LEU A 12 -10.54 -18.44 29.25
C LEU A 12 -11.38 -18.69 27.99
N LEU A 13 -12.36 -17.82 27.72
CA LEU A 13 -13.03 -17.81 26.42
C LEU A 13 -12.05 -17.24 25.38
N PRO A 14 -11.89 -17.86 24.20
CA PRO A 14 -11.05 -17.32 23.15
C PRO A 14 -11.59 -15.96 22.72
N THR A 15 -10.74 -14.94 22.74
CA THR A 15 -11.05 -13.62 22.19
C THR A 15 -11.25 -13.75 20.69
N TRP A 16 -12.48 -13.61 20.21
CA TRP A 16 -12.76 -13.47 18.80
C TRP A 16 -12.12 -12.17 18.31
N VAL A 17 -10.97 -12.26 17.64
CA VAL A 17 -10.40 -11.13 16.91
C VAL A 17 -11.26 -10.98 15.66
N ALA A 18 -11.97 -9.86 15.53
CA ALA A 18 -12.61 -9.51 14.27
C ALA A 18 -11.53 -9.46 13.18
N ALA A 19 -11.77 -10.16 12.05
CA ALA A 19 -10.85 -10.12 10.92
C ALA A 19 -10.64 -8.67 10.46
N ASP A 20 -9.41 -8.34 10.04
CA ASP A 20 -9.11 -7.04 9.47
C ASP A 20 -10.02 -6.85 8.23
N PRO A 21 -10.81 -5.75 8.14
CA PRO A 21 -11.65 -5.49 6.98
C PRO A 21 -10.90 -5.58 5.65
N LEU A 22 -9.61 -5.24 5.62
CA LEU A 22 -8.76 -5.39 4.43
C LEU A 22 -8.56 -6.85 4.01
N ASP A 23 -8.54 -7.81 4.95
CA ASP A 23 -8.34 -9.23 4.63
C ASP A 23 -9.43 -9.74 3.68
N THR A 24 -10.68 -9.35 3.93
CA THR A 24 -11.82 -9.78 3.10
C THR A 24 -11.75 -9.13 1.72
N LEU A 25 -11.44 -7.83 1.67
CA LEU A 25 -11.32 -7.10 0.40
C LEU A 25 -10.19 -7.66 -0.48
N PHE A 26 -9.07 -8.07 0.10
CA PHE A 26 -7.99 -8.69 -0.66
C PHE A 26 -8.33 -10.08 -1.20
N VAL A 27 -9.13 -10.86 -0.47
CA VAL A 27 -9.67 -12.12 -1.00
C VAL A 27 -10.57 -11.85 -2.20
N GLU A 28 -11.53 -10.93 -2.05
CA GLU A 28 -12.45 -10.57 -3.14
C GLU A 28 -11.72 -9.99 -4.36
N LEU A 29 -10.71 -9.14 -4.12
CA LEU A 29 -9.88 -8.56 -5.19
C LEU A 29 -9.09 -9.64 -5.95
N GLY A 30 -8.59 -10.66 -5.23
CA GLY A 30 -7.90 -11.80 -5.82
C GLY A 30 -8.80 -12.73 -6.64
N GLU A 31 -10.09 -12.81 -6.29
CA GLU A 31 -11.09 -13.60 -7.01
C GLU A 31 -11.72 -12.86 -8.20
N ALA A 32 -11.61 -11.53 -8.25
CA ALA A 32 -12.14 -10.73 -9.33
C ALA A 32 -11.52 -11.13 -10.69
N THR A 33 -12.38 -11.48 -11.66
CA THR A 33 -11.94 -11.94 -12.99
C THR A 33 -11.99 -10.83 -14.05
N THR A 34 -12.67 -9.73 -13.75
CA THR A 34 -12.80 -8.57 -14.63
C THR A 34 -12.45 -7.27 -13.89
N ALA A 35 -12.03 -6.25 -14.63
CA ALA A 35 -11.75 -4.93 -14.06
C ALA A 35 -13.02 -4.30 -13.44
N ALA A 36 -14.19 -4.51 -14.04
CA ALA A 36 -15.46 -4.00 -13.52
C ALA A 36 -15.86 -4.60 -12.16
N GLN A 37 -15.46 -5.86 -11.89
CA GLN A 37 -15.63 -6.47 -10.57
C GLN A 37 -14.63 -5.93 -9.55
N ALA A 38 -13.38 -5.72 -9.98
CA ALA A 38 -12.29 -5.29 -9.10
C ALA A 38 -12.36 -3.82 -8.71
N GLU A 39 -12.85 -2.94 -9.59
CA GLU A 39 -12.89 -1.49 -9.38
C GLU A 39 -13.52 -1.05 -8.05
N PRO A 40 -14.74 -1.49 -7.66
CA PRO A 40 -15.32 -1.09 -6.38
C PRO A 40 -14.53 -1.62 -5.18
N ILE A 41 -13.91 -2.80 -5.29
CA ILE A 41 -13.10 -3.41 -4.22
C ILE A 41 -11.80 -2.61 -4.05
N GLU A 42 -11.13 -2.29 -5.17
CA GLU A 42 -9.96 -1.42 -5.21
C GLU A 42 -10.27 -0.05 -4.58
N GLN A 43 -11.40 0.57 -4.93
CA GLN A 43 -11.82 1.86 -4.37
C GLN A 43 -12.02 1.79 -2.86
N GLU A 44 -12.61 0.71 -2.35
CA GLU A 44 -12.81 0.52 -0.92
C GLU A 44 -11.48 0.30 -0.19
N ILE A 45 -10.54 -0.46 -0.76
CA ILE A 45 -9.19 -0.61 -0.18
C ILE A 45 -8.49 0.75 -0.11
N TRP A 46 -8.54 1.54 -1.17
CA TRP A 46 -7.99 2.91 -1.15
C TRP A 46 -8.68 3.79 -0.11
N SER A 47 -10.01 3.68 0.04
CA SER A 47 -10.78 4.41 1.05
C SER A 47 -10.27 4.09 2.47
N GLN A 48 -10.00 2.81 2.75
CA GLN A 48 -9.48 2.37 4.04
C GLN A 48 -8.04 2.83 4.27
N TRP A 49 -7.15 2.72 3.28
CA TRP A 49 -5.79 3.24 3.41
C TRP A 49 -5.73 4.76 3.55
N MET A 50 -6.67 5.49 2.94
CA MET A 50 -6.79 6.94 3.09
C MET A 50 -7.42 7.36 4.43
N THR A 51 -7.84 6.40 5.26
CA THR A 51 -8.35 6.64 6.62
C THR A 51 -7.21 6.46 7.61
N GLY A 52 -6.83 7.56 8.28
CA GLY A 52 -5.76 7.58 9.25
C GLY A 52 -6.18 7.08 10.63
N PRO A 53 -5.24 7.04 11.60
CA PRO A 53 -5.51 6.60 12.97
C PRO A 53 -6.56 7.48 13.70
N ASN A 54 -6.83 8.67 13.19
CA ASN A 54 -7.88 9.57 13.65
C ASN A 54 -8.36 10.48 12.49
N GLU A 55 -9.43 11.24 12.74
CA GLU A 55 -10.01 12.17 11.77
C GLU A 55 -9.03 13.27 11.34
N GLU A 56 -8.22 13.78 12.28
CA GLU A 56 -7.25 14.84 11.98
C GLU A 56 -6.19 14.37 10.98
N ALA A 57 -5.61 13.19 11.18
CA ALA A 57 -4.64 12.57 10.27
C ALA A 57 -5.27 12.27 8.90
N THR A 58 -6.52 11.79 8.90
CA THR A 58 -7.30 11.55 7.67
C THR A 58 -7.45 12.84 6.86
N GLU A 59 -7.90 13.92 7.49
CA GLU A 59 -8.06 15.22 6.84
C GLU A 59 -6.72 15.85 6.44
N ALA A 60 -5.66 15.62 7.23
CA ALA A 60 -4.32 16.06 6.89
C ALA A 60 -3.82 15.41 5.59
N LEU A 61 -4.02 14.10 5.44
CA LEU A 61 -3.64 13.39 4.22
C LEU A 61 -4.47 13.84 3.01
N LYS A 62 -5.79 14.07 3.17
CA LYS A 62 -6.63 14.63 2.10
C LYS A 62 -6.09 15.98 1.62
N ARG A 63 -5.72 16.87 2.55
CA ARG A 63 -5.09 18.17 2.21
C ARG A 63 -3.79 17.98 1.43
N VAL A 64 -2.92 17.07 1.87
CA VAL A 64 -1.68 16.72 1.15
C VAL A 64 -1.99 16.33 -0.30
N VAL A 65 -2.96 15.44 -0.52
CA VAL A 65 -3.34 15.02 -1.87
C VAL A 65 -3.83 16.21 -2.71
N THR A 66 -4.61 17.12 -2.13
CA THR A 66 -4.99 18.37 -2.79
C THR A 66 -3.77 19.21 -3.19
N ASN A 67 -2.79 19.40 -2.29
CA ASN A 67 -1.57 20.15 -2.59
C ASN A 67 -0.76 19.50 -3.72
N MET A 68 -0.62 18.17 -3.70
CA MET A 68 0.06 17.42 -4.76
C MET A 68 -0.61 17.63 -6.11
N ASN A 69 -1.94 17.56 -6.16
CA ASN A 69 -2.73 17.78 -7.38
C ASN A 69 -2.65 19.22 -7.90
N GLN A 70 -2.44 20.19 -7.01
CA GLN A 70 -2.29 21.60 -7.35
C GLN A 70 -0.85 21.99 -7.72
N GLY A 71 0.11 21.06 -7.64
CA GLY A 71 1.52 21.33 -7.91
C GLY A 71 2.27 21.98 -6.74
N GLU A 72 1.65 22.08 -5.56
CA GLU A 72 2.23 22.68 -4.36
C GLU A 72 3.17 21.70 -3.63
N TRP A 73 4.17 21.20 -4.35
CA TRP A 73 5.01 20.07 -3.93
C TRP A 73 5.78 20.33 -2.64
N THR A 74 6.33 21.54 -2.46
CA THR A 74 7.06 21.91 -1.24
C THR A 74 6.15 21.87 -0.01
N LEU A 75 4.91 22.36 -0.15
CA LEU A 75 3.94 22.36 0.94
C LEU A 75 3.47 20.94 1.26
N ALA A 76 3.21 20.12 0.22
CA ALA A 76 2.87 18.71 0.38
C ALA A 76 3.97 17.95 1.13
N MET A 77 5.25 18.19 0.79
CA MET A 77 6.40 17.54 1.44
C MET A 77 6.49 17.89 2.92
N VAL A 78 6.37 19.18 3.28
CA VAL A 78 6.38 19.62 4.68
C VAL A 78 5.24 18.95 5.46
N ARG A 79 4.01 18.98 4.93
CA ARG A 79 2.84 18.36 5.57
C ARG A 79 2.96 16.86 5.72
N LEU A 80 3.56 16.17 4.75
CA LEU A 80 3.83 14.74 4.83
C LEU A 80 4.86 14.41 5.91
N ASN A 81 5.92 15.22 6.04
CA ASN A 81 6.91 15.04 7.09
C ASN A 81 6.28 15.21 8.48
N ASP A 82 5.48 16.24 8.69
CA ASP A 82 4.78 16.48 9.95
C ASP A 82 3.79 15.33 10.26
N LEU A 83 2.97 14.94 9.27
CA LEU A 83 2.01 13.86 9.41
C LEU A 83 2.67 12.53 9.78
N ILE A 84 3.79 12.19 9.15
CA ILE A 84 4.56 10.98 9.44
C ILE A 84 5.22 11.06 10.82
N ASN A 85 5.75 12.22 11.22
CA ASN A 85 6.38 12.39 12.53
C ASN A 85 5.36 12.20 13.66
N GLU A 86 4.13 12.69 13.48
CA GLU A 86 3.05 12.56 14.45
C GLU A 86 2.39 11.19 14.41
N ASN A 87 2.29 10.59 13.22
CA ASN A 87 1.58 9.33 12.97
C ASN A 87 2.47 8.35 12.19
N PRO A 88 3.55 7.83 12.79
CA PRO A 88 4.53 7.00 12.08
C PRO A 88 3.97 5.68 11.55
N THR A 89 2.84 5.22 12.11
CA THR A 89 2.12 4.02 11.68
C THR A 89 1.08 4.28 10.60
N TYR A 90 0.94 5.52 10.12
CA TYR A 90 -0.01 5.83 9.05
C TYR A 90 0.61 5.47 7.69
N THR A 91 0.47 4.21 7.31
CA THR A 91 1.10 3.60 6.12
C THR A 91 0.93 4.43 4.85
N GLU A 92 -0.27 4.95 4.59
CA GLU A 92 -0.53 5.72 3.36
C GLU A 92 0.21 7.06 3.31
N ALA A 93 0.52 7.68 4.44
CA ALA A 93 1.34 8.90 4.45
C ALA A 93 2.74 8.63 3.88
N TRP A 94 3.35 7.49 4.22
CA TRP A 94 4.62 7.06 3.64
C TRP A 94 4.49 6.84 2.12
N ASN A 95 3.45 6.15 1.66
CA ASN A 95 3.23 5.91 0.24
C ASN A 95 3.00 7.22 -0.56
N LYS A 96 2.26 8.18 0.00
CA LYS A 96 2.08 9.50 -0.62
C LYS A 96 3.40 10.29 -0.68
N ARG A 97 4.25 10.20 0.35
CA ARG A 97 5.59 10.81 0.30
C ARG A 97 6.51 10.11 -0.69
N ALA A 98 6.45 8.79 -0.80
CA ALA A 98 7.15 8.05 -1.85
C ALA A 98 6.73 8.52 -3.25
N THR A 99 5.43 8.69 -3.47
CA THR A 99 4.87 9.19 -4.74
C THR A 99 5.39 10.60 -5.04
N LEU A 100 5.42 11.48 -4.05
CA LEU A 100 5.96 12.83 -4.20
C LEU A 100 7.46 12.82 -4.51
N HIS A 101 8.25 12.00 -3.82
CA HIS A 101 9.67 11.81 -4.12
C HIS A 101 9.89 11.33 -5.55
N TYR A 102 9.11 10.36 -6.03
CA TYR A 102 9.17 9.90 -7.41
C TYR A 102 8.85 11.01 -8.42
N MET A 103 7.81 11.81 -8.17
CA MET A 103 7.47 12.96 -9.03
C MET A 103 8.58 14.01 -9.09
N LEU A 104 9.32 14.18 -7.99
CA LEU A 104 10.46 15.10 -7.88
C LEU A 104 11.78 14.52 -8.42
N GLY A 105 11.81 13.24 -8.84
CA GLY A 105 13.01 12.55 -9.31
C GLY A 105 13.92 12.01 -8.20
N ASN A 106 13.48 12.07 -6.94
CA ASN A 106 14.20 11.61 -5.75
C ASN A 106 13.97 10.10 -5.57
N ALA A 107 14.57 9.30 -6.45
CA ALA A 107 14.23 7.89 -6.58
C ALA A 107 14.67 7.02 -5.38
N ASP A 108 15.79 7.34 -4.71
CA ASP A 108 16.25 6.55 -3.56
C ASP A 108 15.38 6.80 -2.32
N GLU A 109 15.00 8.05 -2.08
CA GLU A 109 14.07 8.43 -1.01
C GLU A 109 12.68 7.83 -1.25
N SER A 110 12.23 7.80 -2.52
CA SER A 110 10.98 7.14 -2.89
C SER A 110 11.00 5.65 -2.56
N ILE A 111 12.09 4.95 -2.87
CA ILE A 111 12.25 3.53 -2.52
C ILE A 111 12.25 3.34 -1.00
N ALA A 112 12.95 4.19 -0.24
CA ALA A 112 12.97 4.08 1.22
C ALA A 112 11.56 4.21 1.84
N ASP A 113 10.75 5.15 1.33
CA ASP A 113 9.36 5.31 1.79
C ASP A 113 8.45 4.17 1.32
N ILE A 114 8.70 3.60 0.13
CA ILE A 114 8.02 2.37 -0.32
C ILE A 114 8.35 1.19 0.59
N GLU A 115 9.62 1.00 0.96
CA GLU A 115 10.04 -0.06 1.87
C GLU A 115 9.34 0.08 3.24
N GLN A 116 9.23 1.30 3.75
CA GLN A 116 8.50 1.56 4.99
C GLN A 116 6.99 1.33 4.84
N THR A 117 6.41 1.60 3.67
CA THR A 117 5.02 1.27 3.35
C THR A 117 4.81 -0.24 3.35
N LEU A 118 5.62 -0.98 2.60
CA LEU A 118 5.52 -2.43 2.42
C LEU A 118 5.88 -3.22 3.69
N LYS A 119 6.69 -2.64 4.58
CA LYS A 119 6.94 -3.20 5.91
C LYS A 119 5.69 -3.19 6.80
N GLN A 120 4.83 -2.19 6.65
CA GLN A 120 3.61 -2.03 7.44
C GLN A 120 2.41 -2.71 6.77
N GLU A 121 2.28 -2.58 5.45
CA GLU A 121 1.26 -3.25 4.65
C GLU A 121 1.92 -3.92 3.43
N PRO A 122 2.32 -5.20 3.56
CA PRO A 122 2.95 -5.95 2.47
C PRO A 122 2.07 -6.11 1.22
N ARG A 123 0.75 -5.95 1.36
CA ARG A 123 -0.23 -6.06 0.27
C ARG A 123 -0.50 -4.71 -0.42
N HIS A 124 0.28 -3.66 -0.11
CA HIS A 124 0.04 -2.33 -0.67
C HIS A 124 0.39 -2.27 -2.16
N PHE A 125 -0.58 -2.61 -3.02
CA PHE A 125 -0.38 -2.69 -4.46
C PHE A 125 0.08 -1.37 -5.09
N GLY A 126 -0.33 -0.22 -4.53
CA GLY A 126 0.18 1.08 -4.96
C GLY A 126 1.70 1.26 -4.79
N ALA A 127 2.27 0.78 -3.68
CA ALA A 127 3.69 0.88 -3.39
C ALA A 127 4.50 -0.09 -4.26
N TRP A 128 4.00 -1.31 -4.48
CA TRP A 128 4.58 -2.26 -5.43
C TRP A 128 4.59 -1.73 -6.87
N SER A 129 3.48 -1.12 -7.32
CA SER A 129 3.44 -0.44 -8.63
C SER A 129 4.44 0.72 -8.71
N GLY A 130 4.53 1.53 -7.65
CA GLY A 130 5.51 2.62 -7.55
C GLY A 130 6.96 2.12 -7.68
N LEU A 131 7.29 1.04 -6.98
CA LEU A 131 8.60 0.39 -7.07
C LEU A 131 8.89 -0.09 -8.49
N GLY A 132 7.91 -0.76 -9.12
CA GLY A 132 8.02 -1.20 -10.51
C GLY A 132 8.38 -0.05 -11.45
N LEU A 133 7.67 1.07 -11.37
CA LEU A 133 7.93 2.25 -12.19
C LEU A 133 9.31 2.86 -11.96
N ILE A 134 9.78 2.91 -10.71
CA ILE A 134 11.12 3.42 -10.38
C ILE A 134 12.19 2.51 -10.99
N LEU A 135 12.02 1.18 -10.86
CA LEU A 135 12.96 0.19 -11.39
C LEU A 135 12.99 0.20 -12.92
N GLU A 136 11.86 0.40 -13.59
CA GLU A 136 11.79 0.62 -15.04
C GLU A 136 12.64 1.82 -15.47
N ARG A 137 12.50 2.96 -14.77
CA ARG A 137 13.30 4.17 -15.06
C ARG A 137 14.80 3.96 -14.84
N ARG A 138 15.18 3.06 -13.93
CA ARG A 138 16.58 2.65 -13.70
C ARG A 138 17.08 1.58 -14.67
N GLY A 139 16.27 1.13 -15.62
CA GLY A 139 16.61 0.04 -16.55
C GLY A 139 16.68 -1.34 -15.90
N GLN A 140 16.20 -1.49 -14.66
CA GLN A 140 16.23 -2.74 -13.92
C GLN A 140 15.01 -3.60 -14.25
N LEU A 141 14.87 -3.98 -15.53
CA LEU A 141 13.63 -4.54 -16.09
C LEU A 141 13.17 -5.83 -15.41
N ARG A 142 14.10 -6.73 -15.02
CA ARG A 142 13.75 -7.97 -14.30
C ARG A 142 13.20 -7.71 -12.91
N ALA A 143 13.76 -6.73 -12.20
CA ALA A 143 13.30 -6.33 -10.88
C ALA A 143 11.93 -5.63 -10.98
N ALA A 144 11.76 -4.75 -11.97
CA ALA A 144 10.48 -4.11 -12.26
C ALA A 144 9.37 -5.14 -12.57
N LEU A 145 9.68 -6.14 -13.40
CA LEU A 145 8.77 -7.24 -13.72
C LEU A 145 8.35 -8.00 -12.46
N THR A 146 9.28 -8.21 -11.53
CA THR A 146 8.98 -8.84 -10.24
C THR A 146 8.02 -7.99 -9.42
N ALA A 147 8.27 -6.67 -9.30
CA ALA A 147 7.40 -5.77 -8.56
C ALA A 147 5.96 -5.72 -9.12
N HIS A 148 5.80 -5.63 -10.44
CA HIS A 148 4.47 -5.66 -11.07
C HIS A 148 3.79 -7.03 -10.92
N ARG A 149 4.55 -8.13 -10.87
CA ARG A 149 3.99 -9.45 -10.56
C ARG A 149 3.50 -9.56 -9.11
N GLU A 150 4.15 -8.89 -8.14
CA GLU A 150 3.61 -8.81 -6.77
C GLU A 150 2.25 -8.12 -6.75
N VAL A 151 2.05 -7.07 -7.56
CA VAL A 151 0.72 -6.46 -7.73
C VAL A 151 -0.28 -7.47 -8.28
N LEU A 152 0.07 -8.21 -9.34
CA LEU A 152 -0.84 -9.18 -9.97
C LEU A 152 -1.17 -10.39 -9.09
N LYS A 153 -0.37 -10.70 -8.06
CA LYS A 153 -0.75 -11.72 -7.06
C LYS A 153 -1.91 -11.27 -6.18
N LEU A 154 -1.98 -9.97 -5.90
CA LEU A 154 -2.96 -9.35 -5.00
C LEU A 154 -4.19 -8.83 -5.76
N TYR A 155 -3.95 -8.29 -6.95
CA TYR A 155 -4.92 -7.68 -7.84
C TYR A 155 -4.70 -8.23 -9.26
N PRO A 156 -5.16 -9.46 -9.54
CA PRO A 156 -4.89 -10.14 -10.81
C PRO A 156 -5.42 -9.41 -12.03
N THR A 157 -6.45 -8.58 -11.86
CA THR A 157 -7.12 -7.79 -12.90
C THR A 157 -6.59 -6.37 -13.08
N SER A 158 -5.54 -5.97 -12.34
CA SER A 158 -4.92 -4.65 -12.43
C SER A 158 -4.51 -4.32 -13.88
N PRO A 159 -5.20 -3.36 -14.55
CA PRO A 159 -4.92 -3.07 -15.96
C PRO A 159 -3.51 -2.54 -16.17
N SER A 160 -3.06 -1.66 -15.28
CA SER A 160 -1.72 -1.06 -15.32
C SER A 160 -0.63 -2.11 -15.16
N SER A 161 -0.73 -3.00 -14.16
CA SER A 161 0.31 -4.00 -13.92
C SER A 161 0.33 -5.09 -14.98
N ARG A 162 -0.83 -5.50 -15.54
CA ARG A 162 -0.89 -6.42 -16.68
C ARG A 162 -0.14 -5.86 -17.89
N GLN A 163 -0.45 -4.61 -18.26
CA GLN A 163 0.21 -3.93 -19.37
C GLN A 163 1.73 -3.83 -19.16
N ARG A 164 2.17 -3.51 -17.94
CA ARG A 164 3.59 -3.41 -17.61
C ARG A 164 4.30 -4.75 -17.68
N VAL A 165 3.70 -5.82 -17.14
CA VAL A 165 4.25 -7.18 -17.21
C VAL A 165 4.44 -7.62 -18.66
N GLU A 166 3.41 -7.47 -19.50
CA GLU A 166 3.47 -7.81 -20.93
C GLU A 166 4.59 -7.06 -21.65
N SER A 167 4.67 -5.73 -21.43
CA SER A 167 5.71 -4.90 -22.05
C SER A 167 7.12 -5.30 -21.60
N LEU A 168 7.32 -5.59 -20.31
CA LEU A 168 8.62 -5.96 -19.76
C LEU A 168 9.07 -7.35 -20.22
N GLU A 169 8.15 -8.30 -20.33
CA GLU A 169 8.43 -9.63 -20.87
C GLU A 169 8.88 -9.56 -22.34
N ALA A 170 8.21 -8.75 -23.16
CA ALA A 170 8.59 -8.51 -24.55
C ALA A 170 10.01 -7.91 -24.64
N GLN A 171 10.29 -6.85 -23.88
CA GLN A 171 11.61 -6.21 -23.86
C GLN A 171 12.73 -7.17 -23.42
N LEU A 172 12.47 -7.99 -22.40
CA LEU A 172 13.46 -8.96 -21.90
C LEU A 172 13.71 -10.10 -22.89
N LEU A 173 12.71 -10.48 -23.69
CA LEU A 173 12.87 -11.45 -24.77
C LEU A 173 13.73 -10.87 -25.90
N GLU A 174 13.47 -9.63 -26.32
CA GLU A 174 14.28 -8.94 -27.32
C GLU A 174 15.75 -8.80 -26.92
N GLN A 175 16.03 -8.54 -25.65
CA GLN A 175 17.40 -8.45 -25.11
C GLN A 175 18.13 -9.79 -25.02
N SER A 176 17.43 -10.91 -25.22
CA SER A 176 18.00 -12.26 -25.13
C SER A 176 18.36 -12.89 -26.48
N ILE A 177 18.12 -12.16 -27.58
CA ILE A 177 18.41 -12.54 -28.98
C ILE A 177 19.72 -11.88 -29.41
#